data_AF-A0A3D5EFZ3-F1
#
_entry.id   AF-A0A3D5EFZ3-F1
#
_cell.length_a   1.000
_cell.length_b   1.000
_cell.length_c   1.000
_cell.angle_alpha   90.00
_cell.angle_beta   90.00
_cell.angle_gamma   90.00
#
_symmetry.space_group_name_H-M   'P 1'
#
loop_
_entity.id
_entity.type
_entity.pdbx_description
1 polymer ?
#
loop_
_entity_poly.entity_id
_entity_poly.type
_entity_poly.pdbx_seq_one_letter_code
_entity_poly.pdbx_strand_id
1 'polypeptide(L)'
;MDKNAYDRIYLSSQTLIACIDDEKYDEANDEIKLIELNIQSLDKDTLLSLDKSQIDFLRKLAEWLCDVDGKMEKRKEKLIDMIAPLNNASAVNKRKQY
;
A
#
# COMPACT_ATOMS: atom_id res chain seq x y z
N MET A 1 14.03 -10.35 11.52
CA MET A 1 13.59 -10.43 10.10
C MET A 1 12.39 -9.50 9.96
N ASP A 2 12.64 -8.24 9.68
CA ASP A 2 11.61 -7.21 9.54
C ASP A 2 10.97 -7.27 8.15
N LYS A 3 10.16 -8.32 7.92
CA LYS A 3 9.11 -8.27 6.88
C LYS A 3 7.97 -7.31 7.26
N ASN A 4 8.01 -6.75 8.47
CA ASN A 4 6.94 -5.96 9.05
C ASN A 4 6.67 -4.63 8.34
N ALA A 5 7.69 -3.94 7.81
CA ALA A 5 7.49 -2.60 7.28
C ALA A 5 6.64 -2.59 5.99
N TYR A 6 6.95 -3.48 5.04
CA TYR A 6 6.16 -3.63 3.82
C TYR A 6 4.74 -4.13 4.12
N ASP A 7 4.59 -5.15 4.98
CA ASP A 7 3.28 -5.68 5.36
C ASP A 7 2.40 -4.60 6.02
N ARG A 8 2.98 -3.75 6.88
CA ARG A 8 2.29 -2.61 7.47
C ARG A 8 1.83 -1.60 6.43
N ILE A 9 2.70 -1.23 5.49
CA ILE A 9 2.34 -0.31 4.39
C ILE A 9 1.21 -0.90 3.55
N TYR A 10 1.29 -2.19 3.24
CA TYR A 10 0.28 -2.89 2.46
C TYR A 10 -1.07 -2.93 3.18
N LEU A 11 -1.09 -3.29 4.47
CA LEU A 11 -2.30 -3.31 5.29
C LEU A 11 -2.90 -1.91 5.43
N SER A 12 -2.10 -0.88 5.73
CA SER A 12 -2.58 0.49 5.80
C SER A 12 -3.15 0.98 4.46
N SER A 13 -2.58 0.55 3.34
CA SER A 13 -3.14 0.87 2.02
C SER A 13 -4.51 0.22 1.79
N GLN A 14 -4.74 -0.99 2.32
CA GLN A 14 -6.06 -1.64 2.27
C GLN A 14 -7.05 -0.95 3.21
N THR A 15 -6.64 -0.62 4.43
CA THR A 15 -7.44 0.13 5.39
C THR A 15 -7.84 1.50 4.82
N LEU A 16 -6.91 2.18 4.16
CA LEU A 16 -7.16 3.45 3.50
C LEU A 16 -8.30 3.37 2.46
N ILE A 17 -8.36 2.30 1.66
CA ILE A 17 -9.46 2.10 0.70
C ILE A 17 -10.79 1.96 1.44
N ALA A 18 -10.81 1.18 2.53
CA ALA A 18 -12.01 0.99 3.34
C ALA A 18 -12.45 2.31 4.00
N CYS A 19 -11.52 3.08 4.58
CA CYS A 19 -11.82 4.39 5.15
C CYS A 19 -12.39 5.36 4.11
N ILE A 20 -11.88 5.35 2.87
CA ILE A 20 -12.45 6.20 1.80
C ILE A 20 -13.82 5.68 1.34
N ASP A 21 -14.07 4.36 1.35
CA ASP A 21 -15.39 3.77 1.05
C ASP A 21 -16.45 4.12 2.10
N ASP A 22 -16.08 4.05 3.38
CA ASP A 22 -16.91 4.43 4.53
C ASP A 22 -16.99 5.97 4.75
N GLU A 23 -16.46 6.78 3.83
CA GLU A 23 -16.42 8.25 3.92
C GLU A 23 -15.71 8.79 5.19
N LYS A 24 -14.87 7.96 5.81
CA LYS A 24 -14.05 8.28 6.99
C LYS A 24 -12.75 8.98 6.58
N TYR A 25 -12.88 10.20 6.07
CA TYR A 25 -11.74 10.94 5.51
C TYR A 25 -10.67 11.32 6.55
N ASP A 26 -11.04 11.49 7.83
CA ASP A 26 -10.08 11.76 8.91
C ASP A 26 -9.18 10.54 9.16
N GLU A 27 -9.78 9.35 9.35
CA GLU A 27 -9.06 8.07 9.47
C GLU A 27 -8.24 7.77 8.22
N ALA A 28 -8.77 8.04 7.02
CA ALA A 28 -8.04 7.90 5.77
C ALA A 28 -6.77 8.80 5.73
N ASN A 29 -6.85 10.03 6.23
CA ASN A 29 -5.70 10.92 6.30
C ASN A 29 -4.65 10.45 7.32
N ASP A 30 -5.07 9.84 8.44
CA ASP A 30 -4.13 9.23 9.39
C ASP A 30 -3.42 8.01 8.78
N GLU A 31 -4.14 7.16 8.03
CA GLU A 31 -3.53 6.04 7.32
C GLU A 31 -2.54 6.52 6.23
N ILE A 32 -2.85 7.60 5.52
CA ILE A 32 -1.93 8.23 4.56
C ILE A 32 -0.62 8.63 5.24
N LYS A 33 -0.69 9.32 6.39
CA LYS A 33 0.51 9.73 7.14
C LYS A 33 1.29 8.52 7.66
N LEU A 34 0.59 7.48 8.12
CA LEU A 34 1.22 6.22 8.54
C LEU A 34 1.97 5.55 7.39
N ILE A 35 1.38 5.51 6.20
CA ILE A 35 2.02 4.97 5.00
C ILE A 35 3.28 5.78 4.67
N GLU A 36 3.20 7.12 4.65
CA GLU A 36 4.36 7.98 4.40
C GLU A 36 5.50 7.75 5.40
N LEU A 37 5.17 7.68 6.70
CA LEU A 37 6.15 7.42 7.76
C LEU A 37 6.82 6.06 7.60
N ASN A 38 6.04 5.02 7.29
CA ASN A 38 6.60 3.68 7.08
C ASN A 38 7.46 3.62 5.81
N ILE A 39 7.08 4.31 4.73
CA ILE A 39 7.90 4.40 3.51
C ILE A 39 9.23 5.11 3.81
N GLN A 40 9.20 6.22 4.56
CA GLN A 40 10.41 6.93 4.96
C GLN A 40 11.30 6.12 5.91
N SER A 41 10.69 5.23 6.71
CA SER A 41 11.39 4.33 7.62
C SER A 41 11.89 3.04 6.95
N LEU A 42 11.70 2.86 5.64
CA LEU A 42 12.24 1.70 4.92
C LEU A 42 13.75 1.81 4.77
N ASP A 43 14.47 0.96 5.49
CA ASP A 43 15.90 0.78 5.29
C ASP A 43 16.24 0.10 3.96
N LYS A 44 17.46 0.37 3.49
CA LYS A 44 18.03 -0.19 2.26
C LYS A 44 18.03 -1.73 2.26
N ASP A 45 18.29 -2.36 3.40
CA ASP A 45 18.26 -3.83 3.56
C ASP A 45 16.85 -4.39 3.32
N THR A 46 15.83 -3.73 3.86
CA THR A 46 14.43 -4.09 3.63
C THR A 46 14.09 -3.95 2.16
N LEU A 47 14.46 -2.84 1.51
CA LEU A 47 14.25 -2.64 0.08
C LEU A 47 14.94 -3.70 -0.78
N LEU A 48 16.15 -4.13 -0.41
CA LEU A 48 16.88 -5.20 -1.10
C LEU A 48 16.25 -6.59 -0.92
N SER A 49 15.53 -6.79 0.19
CA SER A 49 14.81 -8.03 0.48
C SER A 49 13.46 -8.14 -0.24
N LEU A 50 12.97 -7.04 -0.81
CA LEU A 50 11.69 -6.99 -1.51
C LEU A 50 11.82 -7.43 -2.96
N ASP A 51 10.78 -8.10 -3.44
CA ASP A 51 10.70 -8.53 -4.83
C ASP A 51 10.32 -7.37 -5.75
N LYS A 52 10.54 -7.53 -7.06
CA LYS A 52 10.35 -6.45 -8.04
C LYS A 52 8.92 -5.89 -8.01
N SER A 53 7.92 -6.75 -7.80
CA SER A 53 6.51 -6.34 -7.68
C SER A 53 6.23 -5.53 -6.41
N GLN A 54 6.91 -5.85 -5.31
CA GLN A 54 6.76 -5.13 -4.04
C GLN A 54 7.41 -3.75 -4.11
N ILE A 55 8.60 -3.67 -4.72
CA ILE A 55 9.28 -2.39 -4.97
C ILE A 55 8.46 -1.51 -5.93
N ASP A 56 7.90 -2.10 -6.99
CA ASP A 56 7.04 -1.38 -7.94
C ASP A 56 5.79 -0.81 -7.25
N PHE A 57 5.17 -1.59 -6.35
CA PHE A 57 4.06 -1.11 -5.52
C PHE A 57 4.45 0.05 -4.62
N LEU A 58 5.55 -0.06 -3.86
CA LEU A 58 6.00 1.02 -2.98
C LEU A 58 6.28 2.31 -3.76
N ARG A 59 6.87 2.18 -4.95
CA ARG A 59 7.15 3.32 -5.82
C ARG A 59 5.88 3.98 -6.35
N LYS A 60 4.91 3.18 -6.80
CA LYS A 60 3.58 3.67 -7.24
C LYS A 60 2.79 4.30 -6.09
N LEU A 61 2.90 3.73 -4.88
CA LEU A 61 2.26 4.25 -3.68
C LEU A 61 2.88 5.59 -3.26
N ALA A 62 4.21 5.72 -3.29
CA ALA A 62 4.88 6.99 -3.02
C ALA A 62 4.50 8.06 -4.06
N GLU A 63 4.41 7.70 -5.34
CA GLU A 63 3.93 8.61 -6.40
C GLU A 63 2.48 9.03 -6.15
N TRP A 64 1.63 8.08 -5.76
CA TRP A 64 0.23 8.35 -5.40
C TRP A 64 0.10 9.30 -4.20
N LEU A 65 0.97 9.18 -3.19
CA LEU A 65 1.01 10.07 -2.02
C LEU A 65 1.39 11.50 -2.43
N CYS A 66 2.39 11.64 -3.31
CA CYS A 66 2.81 12.93 -3.86
C CYS A 66 1.80 13.55 -4.84
N ASP A 67 0.93 12.76 -5.47
CA ASP A 67 -0.13 13.20 -6.38
C ASP A 67 -1.30 13.82 -5.60
N VAL A 68 -1.13 15.04 -5.09
CA VAL A 68 -2.16 15.79 -4.31
C VAL A 68 -3.27 16.33 -5.22
N ASP A 69 -3.11 16.26 -6.54
CA ASP A 69 -4.01 16.87 -7.52
C ASP A 69 -5.12 15.88 -7.96
N GLY A 70 -6.17 15.77 -7.15
CA GLY A 70 -7.34 14.97 -7.50
C GLY A 70 -8.35 14.72 -6.39
N LYS A 71 -9.61 14.48 -6.76
CA LYS A 71 -10.67 14.04 -5.83
C LYS A 71 -10.29 12.69 -5.20
N MET A 72 -10.53 12.55 -3.90
CA MET A 72 -10.17 11.36 -3.11
C MET A 72 -10.73 10.05 -3.69
N GLU A 73 -11.90 10.09 -4.32
CA GLU A 73 -12.50 8.95 -5.03
C GLU A 73 -11.64 8.45 -6.21
N LYS A 74 -11.11 9.35 -7.04
CA LYS A 74 -10.21 8.96 -8.14
C LYS A 74 -8.89 8.40 -7.61
N ARG A 75 -8.43 8.94 -6.48
CA ARG A 75 -7.24 8.45 -5.80
C ARG A 75 -7.47 7.04 -5.27
N LYS A 76 -8.65 6.74 -4.68
CA LYS A 76 -9.04 5.39 -4.28
C LYS A 76 -9.01 4.39 -5.43
N GLU A 77 -9.56 4.72 -6.60
CA GLU A 77 -9.53 3.82 -7.77
C GLU A 77 -8.09 3.46 -8.19
N LYS A 78 -7.19 4.45 -8.24
CA LYS A 78 -5.75 4.20 -8.50
C LYS A 78 -5.14 3.28 -7.44
N LEU A 79 -5.49 3.47 -6.16
CA LEU A 79 -4.96 2.65 -5.07
C LEU A 79 -5.44 1.19 -5.16
N ILE A 80 -6.72 0.99 -5.48
CA ILE A 80 -7.30 -0.35 -5.69
C ILE A 80 -6.59 -1.06 -6.85
N ASP A 81 -6.40 -0.37 -7.98
CA ASP A 81 -5.71 -0.93 -9.16
C ASP A 81 -4.26 -1.34 -8.85
N MET A 82 -3.56 -0.57 -8.01
CA MET A 82 -2.20 -0.90 -7.55
C MET A 82 -2.15 -2.13 -6.63
N ILE A 83 -3.15 -2.32 -5.76
CA ILE A 83 -3.21 -3.43 -4.79
C ILE A 83 -3.77 -4.71 -5.42
N ALA A 84 -4.68 -4.61 -6.39
CA ALA A 84 -5.32 -5.74 -7.06
C ALA A 84 -4.35 -6.84 -7.56
N PRO A 85 -3.24 -6.52 -8.28
CA PRO A 85 -2.28 -7.54 -8.72
C PRO A 85 -1.52 -8.20 -7.56
N LEU A 86 -1.28 -7.47 -6.46
CA LEU A 86 -0.64 -8.02 -5.25
C LEU A 86 -1.57 -8.94 -4.46
N ASN A 87 -2.86 -8.61 -4.40
CA ASN A 87 -3.88 -9.46 -3.80
C ASN A 87 -4.05 -10.77 -4.58
N ASN A 88 -3.99 -10.72 -5.92
CA ASN A 88 -4.03 -11.93 -6.76
C ASN A 88 -2.77 -12.79 -6.59
N ALA A 89 -1.58 -12.19 -6.55
CA ALA A 89 -0.34 -12.92 -6.27
C ALA A 89 -0.35 -13.58 -4.87
N SER A 90 -0.90 -12.89 -3.86
CA SER A 90 -1.06 -13.43 -2.50
C SER A 90 -2.10 -14.55 -2.42
N ALA A 91 -3.20 -14.45 -3.18
CA ALA A 91 -4.21 -15.50 -3.28
C ALA A 91 -3.69 -16.76 -3.99
N VAL A 92 -2.82 -16.59 -4.99
CA VAL A 92 -2.19 -17.72 -5.70
C VAL A 92 -1.17 -18.43 -4.81
N ASN A 93 -0.44 -17.72 -3.95
CA ASN A 93 0.47 -18.35 -2.98
C ASN A 93 -0.25 -19.09 -1.84
N LYS A 94 -1.47 -18.68 -1.46
CA LYS A 94 -2.30 -19.46 -0.52
C LYS A 94 -2.88 -20.76 -1.12
N ARG A 95 -2.98 -20.86 -2.45
CA ARG A 95 -3.56 -22.05 -3.14
C ARG A 95 -2.57 -23.19 -3.40
N LYS A 96 -1.27 -23.02 -3.15
CA LYS A 96 -0.25 -24.08 -3.32
C LYS A 96 0.14 -24.82 -2.02
N GLN A 97 -0.75 -24.84 -1.03
CA GLN A 97 -0.48 -25.49 0.27
C GLN A 97 -1.51 -26.55 0.67
N TYR A 98 -2.24 -27.13 -0.28
CA TYR A 98 -3.11 -28.28 -0.05
C TYR A 98 -2.75 -29.44 -0.99
#